data_AF-A0AAP5Z1L9-F1
#
_entry.id   AF-A0AAP5Z1L9-F1
#
_cell.length_a   1.000
_cell.length_b   1.000
_cell.length_c   1.000
_cell.angle_alpha   90.00
_cell.angle_beta   90.00
_cell.angle_gamma   90.00
#
_symmetry.space_group_name_H-M   'P 1'
#
loop_
_entity.id
_entity.type
_entity.pdbx_description
1 polymer ?
#
loop_
_entity_poly.entity_id
_entity_poly.type
_entity_poly.pdbx_seq_one_letter_code
_entity_poly.pdbx_strand_id
1 'polypeptide(L)'
;FSVDTLPKRNAIVFVTNDNKPEFLRDFPDTDGPRLQVITHPTDPYVKLLLVIGRDSKDLNVAVQGLALGNQLLTGPIAKINEVKQIKPRVPYDAPNWVSTARPVALSELVEQKSMLQVEGRTPPPINVSLRLPPDLFTWQSRGIPMDLNYRYSPPAADHSGSRLTLSINDQFIEAFNLTTKGQGGESNRVRVPLLDDSILSGDALVRIPAFKVGSKNQIEFEFGFASVTDGQCQVTQPSKQYAVIDGDSTVDFSGFPHYIEMPNMRAFATSGF
;
A
#
# COMPACT_ATOMS: atom_id res chain seq x y z
N PHE A 1 -18.34 -21.39 -18.83
CA PHE A 1 -19.65 -21.67 -18.21
C PHE A 1 -20.28 -22.83 -18.96
N SER A 2 -20.76 -23.83 -18.24
CA SER A 2 -21.51 -24.94 -18.84
C SER A 2 -22.81 -25.11 -18.09
N VAL A 3 -23.87 -25.44 -18.81
CA VAL A 3 -25.21 -25.66 -18.26
C VAL A 3 -25.49 -27.15 -18.40
N ASP A 4 -25.86 -27.79 -17.31
CA ASP A 4 -26.34 -29.18 -17.25
C ASP A 4 -25.37 -30.29 -17.74
N THR A 5 -24.10 -29.95 -17.94
CA THR A 5 -23.08 -30.96 -18.27
C THR A 5 -22.22 -31.28 -17.06
N LEU A 6 -21.92 -32.56 -16.86
CA LEU A 6 -20.96 -33.02 -15.87
C LEU A 6 -19.54 -32.46 -16.19
N PRO A 7 -18.92 -31.66 -15.29
CA PRO A 7 -17.65 -31.00 -15.58
C PRO A 7 -16.44 -31.93 -15.44
N LYS A 8 -15.59 -31.97 -16.46
CA LYS A 8 -14.40 -32.85 -16.54
C LYS A 8 -13.22 -32.44 -15.65
N ARG A 9 -13.34 -31.34 -14.90
CA ARG A 9 -12.28 -30.76 -14.05
C ARG A 9 -12.91 -30.22 -12.77
N ASN A 10 -12.08 -29.85 -11.80
CA ASN A 10 -12.55 -29.24 -10.57
C ASN A 10 -13.46 -28.05 -10.89
N ALA A 11 -14.65 -28.04 -10.30
CA ALA A 11 -15.68 -27.08 -10.65
C ALA A 11 -16.53 -26.68 -9.45
N ILE A 12 -17.12 -25.49 -9.55
CA ILE A 12 -18.16 -25.00 -8.64
C ILE A 12 -19.50 -25.25 -9.33
N VAL A 13 -20.42 -25.91 -8.63
CA VAL A 13 -21.74 -26.28 -9.16
C VAL A 13 -22.79 -25.60 -8.29
N PHE A 14 -23.65 -24.81 -8.91
CA PHE A 14 -24.78 -24.15 -8.23
C PHE A 14 -26.01 -25.05 -8.32
N VAL A 15 -26.66 -25.28 -7.18
CA VAL A 15 -27.79 -26.20 -7.07
C VAL A 15 -28.89 -25.58 -6.21
N THR A 16 -30.13 -25.63 -6.70
CA THR A 16 -31.33 -25.41 -5.87
C THR A 16 -32.19 -26.67 -5.86
N ASN A 17 -33.09 -26.81 -4.89
CA ASN A 17 -33.98 -27.98 -4.83
C ASN A 17 -34.79 -28.13 -6.14
N ASP A 18 -35.23 -27.00 -6.71
CA ASP A 18 -36.01 -26.95 -7.96
C ASP A 18 -35.16 -27.01 -9.24
N ASN A 19 -33.83 -26.88 -9.14
CA ASN A 19 -32.94 -26.80 -10.30
C ASN A 19 -31.63 -27.55 -10.02
N LYS A 20 -31.72 -28.88 -10.11
CA LYS A 20 -30.57 -29.78 -9.99
C LYS A 20 -30.08 -30.16 -11.38
N PRO A 21 -28.77 -30.07 -11.64
CA PRO A 21 -28.18 -30.65 -12.84
C PRO A 21 -28.51 -32.13 -12.94
N GLU A 22 -28.61 -32.68 -14.16
CA GLU A 22 -29.01 -34.07 -14.41
C GLU A 22 -28.20 -35.08 -13.59
N PHE A 23 -26.88 -34.86 -13.49
CA PHE A 23 -25.97 -35.72 -12.72
C PHE A 23 -26.13 -35.64 -11.19
N LEU A 24 -26.92 -34.68 -10.68
CA LEU A 24 -27.26 -34.50 -9.26
C LEU A 24 -28.78 -34.60 -9.03
N ARG A 25 -29.54 -35.15 -9.97
CA ARG A 25 -31.00 -35.25 -9.86
C ARG A 25 -31.46 -35.95 -8.58
N ASP A 26 -30.75 -37.02 -8.20
CA ASP A 26 -31.03 -37.81 -7.00
C ASP A 26 -30.34 -37.27 -5.74
N PHE A 27 -29.61 -36.14 -5.85
CA PHE A 27 -28.95 -35.52 -4.72
C PHE A 27 -30.00 -35.00 -3.72
N PRO A 28 -29.85 -35.23 -2.40
CA PRO A 28 -30.86 -34.86 -1.43
C PRO A 28 -31.10 -33.35 -1.38
N ASP A 29 -32.36 -32.98 -1.21
CA ASP A 29 -32.76 -31.60 -0.97
C ASP A 29 -32.03 -31.04 0.26
N THR A 30 -31.81 -29.73 0.24
CA THR A 30 -31.24 -29.01 1.38
C THR A 30 -32.33 -28.31 2.18
N ASP A 31 -32.07 -28.13 3.47
CA ASP A 31 -32.92 -27.39 4.42
C ASP A 31 -32.51 -25.91 4.55
N GLY A 32 -31.39 -25.53 3.93
CA GLY A 32 -30.85 -24.16 3.94
C GLY A 32 -29.59 -24.00 3.09
N PRO A 33 -28.94 -22.82 3.14
CA PRO A 33 -27.72 -22.53 2.40
C PRO A 33 -26.54 -23.34 2.93
N ARG A 34 -25.90 -24.13 2.06
CA ARG A 34 -24.74 -24.95 2.42
C ARG A 34 -23.74 -25.11 1.27
N LEU A 35 -22.51 -25.38 1.65
CA LEU A 35 -21.40 -25.74 0.78
C LEU A 35 -21.06 -27.21 1.02
N GLN A 36 -20.82 -27.96 -0.04
CA GLN A 36 -20.44 -29.36 0.08
C GLN A 36 -19.45 -29.77 -1.00
N VAL A 37 -18.36 -30.42 -0.61
CA VAL A 37 -17.40 -30.99 -1.56
C VAL A 37 -17.78 -32.44 -1.83
N ILE A 38 -18.01 -32.78 -3.10
CA ILE A 38 -18.21 -34.15 -3.55
C ILE A 38 -17.10 -34.57 -4.51
N THR A 39 -16.88 -35.88 -4.62
CA THR A 39 -16.02 -36.46 -5.66
C THR A 39 -16.81 -36.60 -6.95
N HIS A 40 -16.17 -36.34 -8.08
CA HIS A 40 -16.77 -36.53 -9.39
C HIS A 40 -17.16 -38.01 -9.59
N PRO A 41 -18.37 -38.32 -10.08
CA PRO A 41 -18.92 -39.67 -10.09
C PRO A 41 -18.13 -40.65 -10.97
N THR A 42 -17.44 -40.15 -12.00
CA THR A 42 -16.63 -40.98 -12.91
C THR A 42 -15.11 -40.77 -12.76
N ASP A 43 -14.66 -39.86 -11.89
CA ASP A 43 -13.23 -39.56 -11.72
C ASP A 43 -12.91 -39.22 -10.26
N PRO A 44 -12.21 -40.10 -9.52
CA PRO A 44 -11.90 -39.87 -8.12
C PRO A 44 -10.97 -38.67 -7.86
N TYR A 45 -10.23 -38.21 -8.88
CA TYR A 45 -9.28 -37.10 -8.77
C TYR A 45 -9.92 -35.72 -8.98
N VAL A 46 -11.17 -35.68 -9.49
CA VAL A 46 -11.90 -34.43 -9.70
C VAL A 46 -12.85 -34.18 -8.54
N LYS A 47 -12.82 -32.96 -8.00
CA LYS A 47 -13.68 -32.50 -6.89
C LYS A 47 -14.64 -31.43 -7.36
N LEU A 48 -15.89 -31.55 -6.92
CA LEU A 48 -16.94 -30.58 -7.20
C LEU A 48 -17.32 -29.89 -5.89
N LEU A 49 -17.22 -28.56 -5.87
CA LEU A 49 -17.76 -27.74 -4.79
C LEU A 49 -19.21 -27.40 -5.14
N LEU A 50 -20.14 -28.04 -4.44
CA LEU A 50 -21.55 -27.74 -4.53
C LEU A 50 -21.87 -26.52 -3.67
N VAL A 51 -22.48 -25.53 -4.30
CA VAL A 51 -23.08 -24.36 -3.63
C VAL A 51 -24.58 -24.57 -3.71
N ILE A 52 -25.19 -24.89 -2.57
CA ILE A 52 -26.56 -25.42 -2.50
C ILE A 52 -27.43 -24.47 -1.70
N GLY A 53 -28.62 -24.16 -2.22
CA GLY A 53 -29.67 -23.45 -1.49
C GLY A 53 -31.03 -24.14 -1.67
N ARG A 54 -32.00 -23.86 -0.79
CA ARG A 54 -33.38 -24.29 -1.04
C ARG A 54 -33.92 -23.64 -2.32
N ASP A 55 -33.72 -22.33 -2.42
CA ASP A 55 -34.13 -21.46 -3.51
C ASP A 55 -32.97 -20.54 -3.95
N SER A 56 -33.24 -19.61 -4.87
CA SER A 56 -32.24 -18.65 -5.34
C SER A 56 -31.76 -17.68 -4.25
N LYS A 57 -32.56 -17.42 -3.20
CA LYS A 57 -32.15 -16.54 -2.09
C LYS A 57 -31.11 -17.25 -1.22
N ASP A 58 -31.38 -18.48 -0.82
CA ASP A 58 -30.42 -19.31 -0.09
C ASP A 58 -29.17 -19.58 -0.93
N LEU A 59 -29.31 -19.77 -2.24
CA LEU A 59 -28.16 -19.92 -3.14
C LEU A 59 -27.26 -18.68 -3.08
N ASN A 60 -27.83 -17.47 -3.15
CA ASN A 60 -27.07 -16.23 -3.00
C ASN A 60 -26.39 -16.13 -1.63
N VAL A 61 -27.06 -16.55 -0.56
CA VAL A 61 -26.45 -16.60 0.79
C VAL A 61 -25.29 -17.59 0.82
N ALA A 62 -25.41 -18.76 0.20
CA ALA A 62 -24.32 -19.73 0.11
C ALA A 62 -23.12 -19.20 -0.70
N VAL A 63 -23.38 -18.49 -1.81
CA VAL A 63 -22.34 -17.82 -2.61
C VAL A 63 -21.65 -16.72 -1.81
N GLN A 64 -22.42 -15.87 -1.12
CA GLN A 64 -21.85 -14.82 -0.29
C GLN A 64 -21.07 -15.41 0.88
N GLY A 65 -21.54 -16.51 1.48
CA GLY A 65 -20.81 -17.25 2.51
C GLY A 65 -19.47 -17.81 2.00
N LEU A 66 -19.42 -18.30 0.76
CA LEU A 66 -18.17 -18.74 0.13
C LEU A 66 -17.22 -17.59 -0.15
N ALA A 67 -17.73 -16.46 -0.66
CA ALA A 67 -16.92 -15.31 -1.07
C ALA A 67 -16.44 -14.44 0.10
N LEU A 68 -17.28 -14.29 1.13
CA LEU A 68 -17.06 -13.39 2.27
C LEU A 68 -16.68 -14.12 3.57
N GLY A 69 -16.79 -15.46 3.59
CA GLY A 69 -16.57 -16.28 4.77
C GLY A 69 -15.11 -16.29 5.22
N ASN A 70 -14.73 -15.33 6.05
CA ASN A 70 -13.49 -15.35 6.83
C ASN A 70 -13.50 -16.40 7.96
N GLN A 71 -14.64 -17.10 8.18
CA GLN A 71 -14.75 -18.19 9.14
C GLN A 71 -14.49 -19.53 8.44
N LEU A 72 -13.50 -20.25 8.96
CA LEU A 72 -12.98 -21.54 8.52
C LEU A 72 -14.11 -22.48 8.06
N LEU A 73 -14.32 -22.59 6.75
CA LEU A 73 -15.14 -23.63 6.15
C LEU A 73 -14.39 -24.96 6.32
N THR A 74 -14.72 -25.71 7.38
CA THR A 74 -14.04 -26.97 7.71
C THR A 74 -14.87 -28.19 7.34
N GLY A 75 -14.20 -29.21 6.80
CA GLY A 75 -14.79 -30.50 6.51
C GLY A 75 -15.48 -30.58 5.14
N PRO A 76 -16.15 -31.71 4.84
CA PRO A 76 -16.77 -31.94 3.53
C PRO A 76 -18.09 -31.18 3.35
N ILE A 77 -18.72 -30.71 4.42
CA ILE A 77 -20.01 -29.99 4.41
C ILE A 77 -19.92 -28.81 5.38
N ALA A 78 -20.31 -27.62 4.93
CA ALA A 78 -20.41 -26.41 5.75
C ALA A 78 -21.79 -25.74 5.54
N LYS A 79 -22.56 -25.61 6.62
CA LYS A 79 -23.82 -24.83 6.60
C LYS A 79 -23.50 -23.35 6.82
N ILE A 80 -24.12 -22.48 6.02
CA ILE A 80 -23.93 -21.03 6.12
C ILE A 80 -25.04 -20.46 7.01
N ASN A 81 -24.74 -20.33 8.30
CA ASN A 81 -25.73 -19.85 9.27
C ASN A 81 -25.87 -18.32 9.24
N GLU A 82 -24.78 -17.61 8.97
CA GLU A 82 -24.76 -16.15 8.93
C GLU A 82 -23.70 -15.69 7.92
N VAL A 83 -24.07 -14.73 7.07
CA VAL A 83 -23.12 -14.01 6.22
C VAL A 83 -22.95 -12.64 6.83
N LYS A 84 -21.81 -12.42 7.50
CA LYS A 84 -21.48 -11.09 7.99
C LYS A 84 -21.18 -10.20 6.78
N GLN A 85 -22.17 -9.42 6.38
CA GLN A 85 -22.05 -8.51 5.26
C GLN A 85 -20.88 -7.55 5.52
N ILE A 86 -19.92 -7.51 4.61
CA ILE A 86 -18.84 -6.51 4.66
C ILE A 86 -19.54 -5.15 4.61
N LYS A 87 -19.20 -4.27 5.57
CA LYS A 87 -19.71 -2.89 5.55
C LYS A 87 -19.53 -2.33 4.13
N PRO A 88 -20.53 -1.66 3.56
CA PRO A 88 -20.39 -1.02 2.25
C PRO A 88 -19.08 -0.22 2.21
N ARG A 89 -18.32 -0.41 1.13
CA ARG A 89 -17.06 0.31 0.96
C ARG A 89 -17.35 1.80 0.92
N VAL A 90 -16.51 2.59 1.59
CA VAL A 90 -16.58 4.05 1.53
C VAL A 90 -15.49 4.58 0.60
N PRO A 91 -15.65 5.75 -0.02
CA PRO A 91 -14.60 6.33 -0.85
C PRO A 91 -13.26 6.37 -0.11
N TYR A 92 -12.18 6.03 -0.82
CA TYR A 92 -10.80 6.05 -0.31
C TYR A 92 -10.53 5.08 0.86
N ASP A 93 -11.30 4.00 0.98
CA ASP A 93 -11.12 2.95 2.01
C ASP A 93 -10.19 1.80 1.61
N ALA A 94 -9.43 1.97 0.53
CA ALA A 94 -8.51 0.96 0.04
C ALA A 94 -7.36 0.76 1.06
N PRO A 95 -7.13 -0.48 1.57
CA PRO A 95 -6.14 -0.73 2.62
C PRO A 95 -4.70 -0.33 2.27
N ASN A 96 -4.37 -0.39 0.97
CA ASN A 96 -3.03 -0.10 0.48
C ASN A 96 -2.81 1.39 0.16
N TRP A 97 -3.83 2.23 0.26
CA TRP A 97 -3.70 3.66 0.02
C TRP A 97 -3.40 4.41 1.31
N VAL A 98 -2.54 5.41 1.21
CA VAL A 98 -2.36 6.38 2.28
C VAL A 98 -3.65 7.15 2.48
N SER A 99 -4.03 7.35 3.74
CA SER A 99 -5.21 8.12 4.08
C SER A 99 -5.05 9.58 3.64
N THR A 100 -6.06 10.11 2.95
CA THR A 100 -6.16 11.53 2.60
C THR A 100 -7.03 12.33 3.58
N ALA A 101 -7.47 11.69 4.68
CA ALA A 101 -8.35 12.32 5.68
C ALA A 101 -7.58 12.93 6.86
N ARG A 102 -6.32 12.54 7.06
CA ARG A 102 -5.48 12.96 8.19
C ARG A 102 -4.00 12.87 7.84
N PRO A 103 -3.12 13.51 8.62
CA PRO A 103 -1.69 13.19 8.63
C PRO A 103 -1.47 11.70 8.93
N VAL A 104 -0.57 11.09 8.16
CA VAL A 104 -0.19 9.67 8.29
C VAL A 104 1.25 9.60 8.77
N ALA A 105 1.48 8.86 9.85
CA ALA A 105 2.82 8.66 10.39
C ALA A 105 3.63 7.69 9.52
N LEU A 106 4.94 7.93 9.37
CA LEU A 106 5.81 7.07 8.56
C LEU A 106 5.86 5.63 9.11
N SER A 107 5.67 5.45 10.42
CA SER A 107 5.54 4.12 11.02
C SER A 107 4.30 3.33 10.58
N GLU A 108 3.27 3.98 10.03
CA GLU A 108 2.09 3.31 9.45
C GLU A 108 2.36 2.83 8.02
N LEU A 109 3.41 3.33 7.36
CA LEU A 109 3.75 3.06 5.96
C LEU A 109 4.81 1.96 5.79
N VAL A 110 5.38 1.47 6.90
CA VAL A 110 6.41 0.44 6.92
C VAL A 110 5.91 -0.79 7.70
N GLU A 111 6.35 -1.98 7.30
CA GLU A 111 5.97 -3.21 8.01
C GLU A 111 6.57 -3.30 9.41
N GLN A 112 7.79 -2.76 9.59
CA GLN A 112 8.52 -2.79 10.84
C GLN A 112 9.19 -1.44 11.11
N LYS A 113 9.13 -0.96 12.36
CA LYS A 113 9.77 0.30 12.76
C LYS A 113 11.29 0.32 12.54
N SER A 114 11.95 -0.85 12.57
CA SER A 114 13.37 -1.00 12.27
C SER A 114 13.73 -0.62 10.83
N MET A 115 12.78 -0.62 9.89
CA MET A 115 13.02 -0.17 8.51
C MET A 115 13.28 1.33 8.41
N LEU A 116 12.94 2.10 9.45
CA LEU A 116 13.24 3.53 9.55
C LEU A 116 14.61 3.77 10.22
N GLN A 117 15.44 2.74 10.39
CA GLN A 117 16.77 2.81 10.96
C GLN A 117 17.79 2.19 10.02
N VAL A 118 18.95 2.84 9.88
CA VAL A 118 20.09 2.34 9.12
C VAL A 118 21.38 2.48 9.92
N GLU A 119 22.34 1.59 9.64
CA GLU A 119 23.67 1.64 10.25
C GLU A 119 24.77 1.44 9.20
N GLY A 120 25.95 1.96 9.49
CA GLY A 120 27.14 1.83 8.64
C GLY A 120 27.87 3.15 8.45
N ARG A 121 29.04 3.08 7.79
CA ARG A 121 29.84 4.27 7.44
C ARG A 121 29.21 5.04 6.27
N THR A 122 28.67 4.29 5.32
CA THR A 122 27.83 4.74 4.21
C THR A 122 26.58 3.88 4.27
N PRO A 123 25.63 4.23 5.16
CA PRO A 123 24.41 3.44 5.32
C PRO A 123 23.62 3.44 4.00
N PRO A 124 22.86 2.37 3.72
CA PRO A 124 21.90 2.40 2.62
C PRO A 124 20.81 3.44 2.91
N PRO A 125 20.10 3.93 1.88
CA PRO A 125 18.98 4.83 2.09
C PRO A 125 17.80 4.11 2.76
N ILE A 126 16.99 4.87 3.50
CA ILE A 126 15.70 4.42 4.05
C ILE A 126 14.62 4.69 3.01
N ASN A 127 13.93 3.62 2.59
CA ASN A 127 12.89 3.68 1.58
C ASN A 127 11.51 3.53 2.20
N VAL A 128 10.64 4.52 1.99
CA VAL A 128 9.23 4.48 2.40
C VAL A 128 8.35 4.51 1.16
N SER A 129 7.66 3.41 0.89
CA SER A 129 6.71 3.30 -0.22
C SER A 129 5.35 3.81 0.20
N LEU A 130 4.72 4.62 -0.66
CA LEU A 130 3.37 5.11 -0.45
C LEU A 130 2.54 5.00 -1.72
N ARG A 131 1.27 4.64 -1.58
CA ARG A 131 0.32 4.63 -2.69
C ARG A 131 -0.78 5.65 -2.44
N LEU A 132 -1.09 6.43 -3.47
CA LEU A 132 -2.10 7.46 -3.38
C LEU A 132 -3.29 7.13 -4.27
N PRO A 133 -4.49 7.63 -3.92
CA PRO A 133 -5.62 7.63 -4.82
C PRO A 133 -5.25 8.24 -6.19
N PRO A 134 -5.65 7.63 -7.32
CA PRO A 134 -5.28 8.10 -8.66
C PRO A 134 -5.92 9.45 -9.03
N ASP A 135 -6.96 9.84 -8.31
CA ASP A 135 -7.71 11.08 -8.47
C ASP A 135 -7.21 12.18 -7.53
N LEU A 136 -6.18 11.93 -6.72
CA LEU A 136 -5.61 12.97 -5.87
C LEU A 136 -5.00 14.07 -6.75
N PHE A 137 -5.59 15.26 -6.70
CA PHE A 137 -5.27 16.36 -7.61
C PHE A 137 -4.37 17.38 -6.90
N THR A 138 -3.13 17.52 -7.39
CA THR A 138 -2.05 18.28 -6.75
C THR A 138 -1.71 19.62 -7.44
N TRP A 139 -2.45 20.00 -8.48
CA TRP A 139 -2.21 21.22 -9.27
C TRP A 139 -2.36 22.51 -8.44
N GLN A 140 -1.43 23.46 -8.60
CA GLN A 140 -1.30 24.76 -7.89
C GLN A 140 -1.07 24.69 -6.38
N SER A 141 -0.76 23.52 -5.85
CA SER A 141 -0.50 23.37 -4.42
C SER A 141 0.98 23.63 -4.11
N ARG A 142 1.24 24.26 -2.96
CA ARG A 142 2.58 24.73 -2.57
C ARG A 142 3.50 23.62 -2.03
N GLY A 143 3.11 22.35 -2.18
CA GLY A 143 3.79 21.20 -1.60
C GLY A 143 2.92 20.37 -0.64
N ILE A 144 3.32 19.11 -0.43
CA ILE A 144 2.76 18.20 0.56
C ILE A 144 3.44 18.51 1.90
N PRO A 145 2.68 18.87 2.94
CA PRO A 145 3.25 19.06 4.27
C PRO A 145 3.84 17.73 4.80
N MET A 146 5.11 17.80 5.21
CA MET A 146 5.80 16.73 5.93
C MET A 146 6.38 17.30 7.22
N ASP A 147 6.15 16.59 8.31
CA ASP A 147 6.81 16.84 9.59
C ASP A 147 7.86 15.75 9.78
N LEU A 148 9.14 16.13 9.73
CA LEU A 148 10.25 15.18 9.68
C LEU A 148 11.12 15.31 10.93
N ASN A 149 11.05 14.29 11.78
CA ASN A 149 11.90 14.13 12.95
C ASN A 149 12.91 13.01 12.68
N TYR A 150 14.17 13.25 13.02
CA TYR A 150 15.23 12.28 12.76
C TYR A 150 16.37 12.40 13.78
N ARG A 151 16.99 11.26 14.07
CA ARG A 151 18.16 11.13 14.96
C ARG A 151 19.30 10.44 14.23
N TYR A 152 20.53 10.79 14.59
CA TYR A 152 21.71 10.29 13.92
C TYR A 152 22.92 10.33 14.84
N SER A 153 23.94 9.53 14.53
CA SER A 153 25.26 9.65 15.17
C SER A 153 25.85 11.03 14.89
N PRO A 154 26.09 11.87 15.91
CA PRO A 154 26.62 13.21 15.71
C PRO A 154 27.95 13.19 14.94
N PRO A 155 28.13 14.05 13.91
CA PRO A 155 29.44 14.28 13.32
C PRO A 155 30.39 14.94 14.34
N ALA A 156 31.70 14.85 14.09
CA ALA A 156 32.72 15.38 14.99
C ALA A 156 32.73 16.92 15.08
N ALA A 157 32.26 17.61 14.04
CA ALA A 157 32.14 19.05 13.99
C ALA A 157 30.89 19.45 13.21
N ASP A 158 30.33 20.61 13.54
CA ASP A 158 29.29 21.23 12.71
C ASP A 158 29.88 21.57 11.33
N HIS A 159 29.03 21.53 10.30
CA HIS A 159 29.45 21.78 8.92
C HIS A 159 30.54 20.82 8.39
N SER A 160 30.66 19.61 8.95
CA SER A 160 31.57 18.57 8.44
C SER A 160 31.28 18.16 6.98
N GLY A 161 30.14 18.57 6.42
CA GLY A 161 29.63 18.13 5.12
C GLY A 161 28.67 16.94 5.23
N SER A 162 28.46 16.41 6.44
CA SER A 162 27.46 15.38 6.74
C SER A 162 26.05 15.91 6.50
N ARG A 163 25.22 15.16 5.77
CA ARG A 163 23.89 15.60 5.34
C ARG A 163 22.88 14.46 5.32
N LEU A 164 21.60 14.79 5.53
CA LEU A 164 20.46 13.98 5.16
C LEU A 164 19.91 14.50 3.84
N THR A 165 19.85 13.65 2.82
CA THR A 165 19.23 13.95 1.52
C THR A 165 17.84 13.32 1.50
N LEU A 166 16.82 14.11 1.19
CA LEU A 166 15.45 13.67 0.94
C LEU A 166 15.20 13.64 -0.57
N SER A 167 14.77 12.50 -1.08
CA SER A 167 14.39 12.31 -2.47
C SER A 167 13.02 11.64 -2.58
N ILE A 168 12.30 11.92 -3.66
CA ILE A 168 11.02 11.27 -3.97
C ILE A 168 11.03 10.84 -5.43
N ASN A 169 10.76 9.56 -5.69
CA ASN A 169 10.78 8.98 -7.04
C ASN A 169 12.07 9.31 -7.79
N ASP A 170 13.22 9.03 -7.15
CA ASP A 170 14.59 9.25 -7.66
C ASP A 170 14.95 10.72 -7.91
N GLN A 171 14.22 11.65 -7.29
CA GLN A 171 14.48 13.07 -7.45
C GLN A 171 14.72 13.78 -6.14
N PHE A 172 15.81 14.55 -6.14
CA PHE A 172 16.21 15.38 -5.03
C PHE A 172 15.13 16.42 -4.69
N ILE A 173 14.78 16.48 -3.41
CA ILE A 173 13.81 17.42 -2.86
C ILE A 173 14.52 18.46 -1.99
N GLU A 174 15.18 18.01 -0.93
CA GLU A 174 15.82 18.88 0.06
C GLU A 174 16.98 18.15 0.74
N ALA A 175 17.96 18.91 1.23
CA ALA A 175 19.07 18.38 2.02
C ALA A 175 19.18 19.13 3.35
N PHE A 176 19.37 18.39 4.44
CA PHE A 176 19.55 18.92 5.78
C PHE A 176 20.96 18.65 6.27
N ASN A 177 21.66 19.68 6.74
CA ASN A 177 22.98 19.50 7.34
C ASN A 177 22.84 18.76 8.68
N LEU A 178 23.68 17.75 8.89
CA LEU A 178 23.80 17.06 10.17
C LEU A 178 24.73 17.87 11.08
N THR A 179 24.32 18.04 12.33
CA THR A 179 25.02 18.85 13.34
C THR A 179 25.42 18.00 14.53
N THR A 180 26.34 18.49 15.34
CA THR A 180 26.80 17.86 16.59
C THR A 180 25.69 17.59 17.60
N LYS A 181 24.47 18.12 17.40
CA LYS A 181 23.29 17.82 18.22
C LYS A 181 22.81 16.37 18.10
N GLY A 182 23.08 15.67 16.99
CA GLY A 182 22.65 14.28 16.79
C GLY A 182 21.15 14.07 16.55
N GLN A 183 20.40 15.15 16.42
CA GLN A 183 18.97 15.13 16.12
C GLN A 183 18.59 16.33 15.24
N GLY A 184 17.48 16.22 14.53
CA GLY A 184 16.87 17.27 13.71
C GLY A 184 15.35 17.09 13.67
N GLY A 185 14.64 18.15 13.29
CA GLY A 185 13.17 18.13 13.19
C GLY A 185 12.44 19.14 14.08
N GLU A 186 13.05 19.62 15.17
CA GLU A 186 12.43 20.59 16.10
C GLU A 186 12.01 21.95 15.49
N SER A 187 12.26 22.19 14.20
CA SER A 187 11.79 23.37 13.46
C SER A 187 11.58 23.15 11.95
N ASN A 188 11.76 21.92 11.45
CA ASN A 188 11.79 21.67 10.00
C ASN A 188 10.44 21.13 9.53
N ARG A 189 9.48 22.05 9.36
CA ARG A 189 8.31 21.80 8.51
C ARG A 189 8.79 21.70 7.06
N VAL A 190 9.20 20.51 6.65
CA VAL A 190 9.60 20.21 5.28
C VAL A 190 8.32 20.20 4.45
N ARG A 191 8.15 21.18 3.57
CA ARG A 191 7.12 21.06 2.53
C ARG A 191 7.76 20.28 1.41
N VAL A 192 7.34 19.03 1.22
CA VAL A 192 7.66 18.28 0.01
C VAL A 192 7.14 19.10 -1.17
N PRO A 193 8.01 19.71 -2.00
CA PRO A 193 7.57 20.58 -3.06
C PRO A 193 6.79 19.74 -4.07
N LEU A 194 5.54 20.15 -4.27
CA LEU A 194 4.81 19.80 -5.46
C LEU A 194 5.35 20.78 -6.48
N LEU A 195 6.20 20.26 -7.35
CA LEU A 195 6.86 21.06 -8.38
C LEU A 195 5.77 21.68 -9.25
N ASP A 196 5.52 22.97 -9.02
CA ASP A 196 4.74 23.82 -9.91
C ASP A 196 5.59 25.02 -10.30
N ASP A 197 5.61 25.24 -11.61
CA ASP A 197 6.31 26.29 -12.33
C ASP A 197 5.95 27.71 -11.82
N SER A 198 6.96 28.60 -11.80
CA SER A 198 6.87 30.09 -11.75
C SER A 198 6.88 30.71 -10.33
N ILE A 199 7.73 31.68 -9.95
CA ILE A 199 8.26 32.87 -10.66
C ILE A 199 9.64 33.28 -10.08
N LEU A 200 10.68 33.40 -10.91
CA LEU A 200 11.63 34.52 -10.92
C LEU A 200 12.24 34.67 -12.33
N SER A 201 12.06 35.86 -12.88
CA SER A 201 12.42 36.41 -14.19
C SER A 201 13.72 35.91 -14.85
N GLY A 202 13.64 35.61 -16.15
CA GLY A 202 14.80 35.52 -17.06
C GLY A 202 14.48 34.70 -18.32
N ASP A 203 14.52 35.34 -19.49
CA ASP A 203 14.25 34.75 -20.80
C ASP A 203 15.05 33.46 -21.10
N ALA A 204 14.36 32.33 -21.11
CA ALA A 204 14.59 31.16 -21.96
C ALA A 204 13.50 30.13 -21.63
N LEU A 205 12.48 30.04 -22.49
CA LEU A 205 11.39 29.07 -22.38
C LEU A 205 11.93 27.64 -22.47
N VAL A 206 12.16 27.02 -21.32
CA VAL A 206 12.10 25.57 -21.13
C VAL A 206 11.12 25.33 -19.98
N ARG A 207 9.87 25.07 -20.35
CA ARG A 207 8.79 24.66 -19.44
C ARG A 207 9.08 23.24 -18.97
N ILE A 208 9.12 23.02 -17.66
CA ILE A 208 9.41 21.72 -17.06
C ILE A 208 8.16 21.27 -16.29
N PRO A 209 7.58 20.10 -16.58
CA PRO A 209 6.21 19.78 -16.18
C PRO A 209 6.01 19.64 -14.66
N ALA A 210 4.86 20.13 -14.19
CA ALA A 210 4.22 19.66 -12.96
C ALA A 210 3.88 18.16 -13.06
N PHE A 211 3.61 17.50 -11.94
CA PHE A 211 3.28 16.06 -11.75
C PHE A 211 4.47 15.13 -11.48
N LYS A 212 4.81 14.91 -10.19
CA LYS A 212 5.77 13.84 -9.81
C LYS A 212 5.33 12.95 -8.66
N VAL A 213 4.15 13.21 -8.10
CA VAL A 213 3.50 12.31 -7.15
C VAL A 213 2.46 11.50 -7.94
N GLY A 214 2.79 10.24 -8.24
CA GLY A 214 1.92 9.29 -8.95
C GLY A 214 1.09 8.43 -8.00
N SER A 215 0.44 7.40 -8.54
CA SER A 215 -0.31 6.43 -7.72
C SER A 215 0.60 5.56 -6.83
N LYS A 216 1.89 5.42 -7.19
CA LYS A 216 2.93 4.76 -6.41
C LYS A 216 4.09 5.73 -6.29
N ASN A 217 4.56 5.97 -5.08
CA ASN A 217 5.71 6.83 -4.81
C ASN A 217 6.64 6.16 -3.81
N GLN A 218 7.91 6.49 -3.91
CA GLN A 218 8.94 6.10 -2.95
C GLN A 218 9.60 7.36 -2.42
N ILE A 219 9.57 7.53 -1.11
CA ILE A 219 10.36 8.53 -0.39
C ILE A 219 11.66 7.85 0.03
N GLU A 220 12.77 8.50 -0.25
CA GLU A 220 14.11 8.03 0.04
C GLU A 220 14.83 9.02 0.96
N PHE A 221 15.32 8.52 2.09
CA PHE A 221 16.13 9.28 3.04
C PHE A 221 17.56 8.72 3.05
N GLU A 222 18.51 9.48 2.53
CA GLU A 222 19.92 9.07 2.44
C GLU A 222 20.76 9.85 3.44
N PHE A 223 21.42 9.14 4.36
CA PHE A 223 22.33 9.75 5.34
C PHE A 223 23.78 9.63 4.86
N GLY A 224 24.37 10.78 4.51
CA GLY A 224 25.79 10.90 4.19
C GLY A 224 26.57 11.42 5.39
N PHE A 225 27.48 10.61 5.94
CA PHE A 225 28.37 11.03 7.00
C PHE A 225 29.76 11.35 6.45
N ALA A 226 30.18 12.60 6.57
CA ALA A 226 31.51 13.02 6.17
C ALA A 226 32.56 12.55 7.19
N SER A 227 33.70 12.11 6.67
CA SER A 227 34.89 11.82 7.48
C SER A 227 35.68 13.12 7.62
N VAL A 228 35.90 13.59 8.85
CA VAL A 228 36.75 14.75 9.10
C VAL A 228 38.22 14.31 8.99
N THR A 229 38.86 14.58 7.87
CA THR A 229 40.32 14.46 7.72
C THR A 229 40.94 15.83 7.90
N ASP A 230 41.35 16.13 9.13
CA ASP A 230 42.01 17.39 9.49
C ASP A 230 43.50 17.33 9.10
N GLY A 231 43.79 17.48 7.80
CA GLY A 231 45.12 17.74 7.21
C GLY A 231 46.24 16.71 7.43
N GLN A 232 46.06 15.75 8.33
CA GLN A 232 46.98 14.68 8.69
C GLN A 232 46.27 13.36 8.38
N CYS A 233 46.95 12.41 7.74
CA CYS A 233 46.46 11.04 7.55
C CYS A 233 46.30 10.33 8.91
N GLN A 234 45.30 10.72 9.70
CA GLN A 234 44.95 10.07 10.94
C GLN A 234 44.01 8.90 10.66
N VAL A 235 44.42 7.71 11.09
CA VAL A 235 43.59 6.51 11.02
C VAL A 235 42.57 6.58 12.15
N THR A 236 41.38 7.10 11.87
CA THR A 236 40.25 7.01 12.79
C THR A 236 39.68 5.59 12.74
N GLN A 237 39.48 4.97 13.90
CA GLN A 237 38.80 3.67 14.01
C GLN A 237 37.42 3.76 13.32
N PRO A 238 37.06 2.85 12.40
CA PRO A 238 35.74 2.85 11.79
C PRO A 238 34.68 2.61 12.88
N SER A 239 33.94 3.63 13.27
CA SER A 239 32.76 3.49 14.12
C SER A 239 31.54 3.26 13.25
N LYS A 240 30.65 2.35 13.67
CA LYS A 240 29.33 2.24 13.08
C LYS A 240 28.55 3.50 13.42
N GLN A 241 28.12 4.22 12.40
CA GLN A 241 27.16 5.31 12.56
C GLN A 241 25.76 4.77 12.40
N TYR A 242 24.83 5.40 13.10
CA TYR A 242 23.42 5.07 13.14
C TYR A 242 22.63 6.28 12.65
N ALA A 243 21.58 6.04 11.90
CA ALA A 243 20.59 7.06 11.55
C ALA A 243 19.19 6.46 11.65
N VAL A 244 18.25 7.27 12.14
CA VAL A 244 16.87 6.88 12.40
C VAL A 244 15.96 8.01 11.96
N ILE A 245 14.97 7.70 11.14
CA ILE A 245 13.81 8.57 10.93
C ILE A 245 12.79 8.21 12.00
N ASP A 246 12.31 9.19 12.76
CA ASP A 246 11.33 8.92 13.79
C ASP A 246 9.99 8.53 13.18
N GLY A 247 9.42 7.45 13.70
CA GLY A 247 8.18 6.87 13.17
C GLY A 247 6.94 7.74 13.38
N ASP A 248 7.02 8.77 14.22
CA ASP A 248 6.00 9.80 14.41
C ASP A 248 6.10 10.96 13.40
N SER A 249 7.15 10.99 12.57
CA SER A 249 7.22 11.85 11.40
C SER A 249 5.99 11.62 10.54
N THR A 250 5.36 12.69 10.03
CA THR A 250 4.09 12.59 9.31
C THR A 250 4.18 13.14 7.91
N VAL A 251 3.38 12.58 7.01
CA VAL A 251 3.07 13.15 5.70
C VAL A 251 1.57 13.39 5.64
N ASP A 252 1.17 14.58 5.20
CA ASP A 252 -0.22 15.01 5.24
C ASP A 252 -0.77 15.32 3.84
N PHE A 253 -1.66 14.45 3.39
CA PHE A 253 -2.43 14.60 2.16
C PHE A 253 -3.85 15.10 2.43
N SER A 254 -4.15 15.52 3.66
CA SER A 254 -5.44 16.13 3.98
C SER A 254 -5.55 17.51 3.36
N GLY A 255 -6.70 17.77 2.74
CA GLY A 255 -6.99 19.05 2.07
C GLY A 255 -6.66 19.09 0.57
N PHE A 256 -6.10 18.03 -0.01
CA PHE A 256 -5.98 17.94 -1.47
C PHE A 256 -7.33 17.58 -2.10
N PRO A 257 -7.76 18.29 -3.17
CA PRO A 257 -8.97 17.95 -3.89
C PRO A 257 -8.80 16.63 -4.64
N HIS A 258 -9.91 15.94 -4.86
CA HIS A 258 -9.96 14.74 -5.69
C HIS A 258 -10.63 15.07 -7.02
N TYR A 259 -9.89 14.92 -8.13
CA TYR A 259 -10.38 15.14 -9.48
C TYR A 259 -9.63 14.23 -10.47
N ILE A 260 -10.39 13.51 -11.28
CA ILE A 260 -9.88 12.76 -12.42
C ILE A 260 -10.89 12.82 -13.57
N GLU A 261 -10.42 13.16 -14.77
CA GLU A 261 -11.25 13.07 -15.97
C GLU A 261 -11.41 11.60 -16.37
N MET A 262 -12.65 11.19 -16.65
CA MET A 262 -13.00 9.81 -17.01
C MET A 262 -13.43 9.73 -18.48
N PRO A 263 -13.12 8.62 -19.18
CA PRO A 263 -12.48 7.40 -18.68
C PRO A 263 -10.94 7.49 -18.64
N ASN A 264 -10.32 7.00 -17.55
CA ASN A 264 -8.87 6.99 -17.40
C ASN A 264 -8.32 5.56 -17.25
N MET A 265 -7.71 5.03 -18.31
CA MET A 265 -7.16 3.66 -18.31
C MET A 265 -5.95 3.49 -17.38
N ARG A 266 -5.17 4.55 -17.15
CA ARG A 266 -4.00 4.50 -16.26
C ARG A 266 -4.45 4.25 -14.83
N ALA A 267 -5.44 4.98 -14.34
CA ALA A 267 -6.02 4.75 -13.01
C ALA A 267 -6.48 3.28 -12.86
N PHE A 268 -7.16 2.73 -13.86
CA PHE A 268 -7.60 1.34 -13.81
C PHE A 268 -6.43 0.33 -13.70
N ALA A 269 -5.33 0.58 -14.41
CA ALA A 269 -4.18 -0.33 -14.43
C ALA A 269 -3.20 -0.15 -13.25
N THR A 270 -3.05 1.06 -12.72
CA THR A 270 -1.97 1.36 -11.76
C THR A 270 -2.42 1.56 -10.32
N SER A 271 -3.69 1.88 -10.11
CA SER A 271 -4.26 2.10 -8.76
C SER A 271 -5.31 1.06 -8.37
N GLY A 272 -5.49 -0.01 -9.15
CA GLY A 272 -6.35 -1.13 -8.79
C GLY A 272 -5.75 -2.00 -7.68
N PHE A 273 -6.60 -2.31 -6.69
CA PHE A 273 -6.50 -3.28 -5.57
C PHE A 273 -5.09 -3.68 -5.08
#